data_AF-A0A0Q4RD45-F1
#
_entry.id   AF-A0A0Q4RD45-F1
#
_cell.length_a   1.000
_cell.length_b   1.000
_cell.length_c   1.000
_cell.angle_alpha   90.00
_cell.angle_beta   90.00
_cell.angle_gamma   90.00
#
_symmetry.space_group_name_H-M   'P 1'
#
loop_
_entity.id
_entity.type
_entity.pdbx_description
1 polymer ?
#
loop_
_entity_poly.entity_id
_entity_poly.type
_entity_poly.pdbx_seq_one_letter_code
_entity_poly.pdbx_strand_id
1 'polypeptide(L)'
;MVEAVLKRLAVYSAATIAGLITAAGMAAPTAPSGVAAFIRDHKLTRYTVALADLDGDKKPEALIYAMATSEGGGQADLCGSGGCDLYVLAMTPTGYREIIDISVARPPVRVLATTTHGWRDLGVMVAGGGIVRGYEARLRYDGHSYPDNPTVSPAVRLQAIAGKQIIGEDAGQMTDTSSTAIKHDAAVPGVDEEGLDGSIGPYGVGAHMTVRNHTEFVAGHYFYARNPIDIGLTGGMDGDHLVLHGADGSTFNLHFETVSPASKPPLTFYNSTSLVGTWTKGTTTLPVTLGMNLIGGPQWASRYEDVTKESANVFEARARHFIDGALSGNKTEAASATSFPLNIGSRRGLVRTRQELFRRWDEIFTPCLLSRLKLAVPHEMFVHDGLAMVSNGTVWFDAKGATSIDTPNCKRVS
;
A
#
# COMPACT_ATOMS: atom_id res chain seq x y z
N MET A 1 -2.22 88.12 33.82
CA MET A 1 -2.87 87.24 34.81
C MET A 1 -2.54 85.81 34.40
N VAL A 2 -1.40 85.26 34.85
CA VAL A 2 -1.15 84.63 36.16
C VAL A 2 -1.80 83.24 36.25
N GLU A 3 -0.92 82.22 36.30
CA GLU A 3 -1.06 80.87 36.91
C GLU A 3 -2.02 79.84 36.27
N ALA A 4 -1.77 78.51 36.27
CA ALA A 4 -0.72 77.67 36.86
C ALA A 4 -0.68 76.27 36.21
N VAL A 5 0.37 75.54 36.60
CA VAL A 5 0.95 74.30 36.09
C VAL A 5 0.42 73.05 36.83
N LEU A 6 0.46 71.88 36.18
CA LEU A 6 0.93 70.53 36.66
C LEU A 6 0.00 69.32 36.42
N LYS A 7 0.64 68.26 35.89
CA LYS A 7 0.54 66.82 36.21
C LYS A 7 -0.58 65.98 35.55
N ARG A 8 -0.23 65.10 34.59
CA ARG A 8 0.27 63.71 34.81
C ARG A 8 0.49 62.95 33.50
N LEU A 9 1.55 62.13 33.52
CA LEU A 9 1.94 61.11 32.55
C LEU A 9 1.07 59.84 32.63
N ALA A 10 0.97 59.17 31.46
CA ALA A 10 0.89 57.73 31.22
C ALA A 10 -0.21 56.89 31.90
N VAL A 11 -1.06 56.23 31.09
CA VAL A 11 -0.92 54.82 30.65
C VAL A 11 -2.07 54.56 29.65
N TYR A 12 -1.73 54.26 28.39
CA TYR A 12 -2.70 53.70 27.43
C TYR A 12 -2.81 52.19 27.71
N SER A 13 -3.94 51.76 28.26
CA SER A 13 -4.30 50.34 28.30
C SER A 13 -4.99 49.98 26.98
N ALA A 14 -4.23 49.38 26.06
CA ALA A 14 -4.81 48.68 24.92
C ALA A 14 -5.26 47.30 25.38
N ALA A 15 -6.54 47.14 25.68
CA ALA A 15 -7.15 45.83 25.89
C ALA A 15 -7.32 45.16 24.51
N THR A 16 -6.40 44.28 24.15
CA THR A 16 -6.53 43.40 23.00
C THR A 16 -7.59 42.34 23.31
N ILE A 17 -8.71 42.39 22.58
CA ILE A 17 -9.69 41.31 22.56
C ILE A 17 -9.03 40.12 21.84
N ALA A 18 -8.60 39.13 22.61
CA ALA A 18 -8.20 37.83 22.09
C ALA A 18 -9.48 37.08 21.64
N GLY A 19 -9.76 37.13 20.34
CA GLY A 19 -10.74 36.24 19.73
C GLY A 19 -10.21 34.81 19.77
N LEU A 20 -10.83 33.97 20.60
CA LEU A 20 -10.68 32.52 20.53
C LEU A 20 -11.30 32.03 19.22
N ILE A 21 -10.49 31.89 18.17
CA ILE A 21 -10.83 31.04 17.04
C ILE A 21 -10.55 29.61 17.51
N THR A 22 -11.60 28.90 17.90
CA THR A 22 -11.54 27.45 18.05
C THR A 22 -11.34 26.87 16.65
N ALA A 23 -10.11 26.45 16.34
CA ALA A 23 -9.87 25.57 15.21
C ALA A 23 -10.56 24.24 15.51
N ALA A 24 -11.75 24.04 14.95
CA ALA A 24 -12.34 22.71 14.87
C ALA A 24 -11.38 21.84 14.07
N GLY A 25 -10.74 20.88 14.74
CA GLY A 25 -9.82 19.95 14.11
C GLY A 25 -10.51 19.23 12.96
N MET A 26 -9.93 19.32 11.77
CA MET A 26 -10.28 18.41 10.68
C MET A 26 -9.73 17.04 11.04
N ALA A 27 -10.58 16.20 11.64
CA ALA A 27 -10.31 14.78 11.77
C ALA A 27 -10.11 14.20 10.37
N ALA A 28 -9.04 13.41 10.19
CA ALA A 28 -8.87 12.55 9.02
C ALA A 28 -10.16 11.74 8.78
N PRO A 29 -10.52 11.40 7.52
CA PRO A 29 -11.69 10.59 7.25
C PRO A 29 -11.48 9.20 7.85
N THR A 30 -11.93 9.05 9.08
CA THR A 30 -12.18 7.76 9.71
C THR A 30 -13.17 7.01 8.82
N ALA A 31 -12.96 5.70 8.61
CA ALA A 31 -13.99 4.86 8.00
C ALA A 31 -15.33 5.18 8.70
N PRO A 32 -16.46 5.28 7.97
CA PRO A 32 -17.74 5.62 8.60
C PRO A 32 -17.93 4.79 9.86
N SER A 33 -18.34 5.41 10.97
CA SER A 33 -18.41 4.75 12.29
C SER A 33 -19.14 3.40 12.25
N GLY A 34 -20.10 3.25 11.34
CA GLY A 34 -20.78 1.99 11.02
C GLY A 34 -19.88 0.89 10.46
N VAL A 35 -18.98 1.19 9.53
CA VAL A 35 -18.03 0.21 8.97
C VAL A 35 -17.10 -0.31 10.06
N ALA A 36 -16.51 0.61 10.84
CA ALA A 36 -15.62 0.23 11.95
C ALA A 36 -16.36 -0.60 13.03
N ALA A 37 -17.63 -0.28 13.30
CA ALA A 37 -18.46 -1.07 14.17
C ALA A 37 -18.71 -2.48 13.60
N PHE A 38 -19.09 -2.58 12.33
CA PHE A 38 -19.33 -3.88 11.67
C PHE A 38 -18.11 -4.79 11.73
N ILE A 39 -16.93 -4.27 11.36
CA ILE A 39 -15.65 -5.00 11.39
C ILE A 39 -15.37 -5.55 12.78
N ARG A 40 -15.57 -4.74 13.82
CA ARG A 40 -15.35 -5.14 15.22
C ARG A 40 -16.38 -6.19 15.66
N ASP A 41 -17.65 -5.96 15.37
CA ASP A 41 -18.75 -6.82 15.80
C ASP A 41 -18.66 -8.21 15.14
N HIS A 42 -18.25 -8.27 13.87
CA HIS A 42 -18.03 -9.51 13.10
C HIS A 42 -16.59 -10.04 13.20
N LYS A 43 -15.74 -9.35 13.97
CA LYS A 43 -14.34 -9.71 14.21
C LYS A 43 -13.56 -9.99 12.92
N LEU A 44 -13.80 -9.19 11.88
CA LEU A 44 -13.16 -9.37 10.58
C LEU A 44 -11.67 -9.04 10.68
N THR A 45 -10.83 -9.91 10.13
CA THR A 45 -9.37 -9.78 10.14
C THR A 45 -8.79 -9.61 8.74
N ARG A 46 -9.47 -10.09 7.70
CA ARG A 46 -9.11 -9.85 6.30
C ARG A 46 -10.37 -9.51 5.51
N TYR A 47 -10.40 -8.31 4.95
CA TYR A 47 -11.55 -7.80 4.21
C TYR A 47 -11.15 -6.61 3.32
N THR A 48 -11.98 -6.31 2.34
CA THR A 48 -11.88 -5.09 1.52
C THR A 48 -13.19 -4.32 1.64
N VAL A 49 -13.11 -3.01 1.89
CA VAL A 49 -14.29 -2.13 1.93
C VAL A 49 -14.35 -1.30 0.67
N ALA A 50 -15.54 -1.14 0.12
CA ALA A 50 -15.86 -0.14 -0.88
C ALA A 50 -17.08 0.66 -0.43
N LEU A 51 -17.13 1.93 -0.80
CA LEU A 51 -18.27 2.81 -0.53
C LEU A 51 -18.94 3.17 -1.86
N ALA A 52 -20.27 3.07 -1.90
CA ALA A 52 -21.06 3.47 -3.05
C ALA A 52 -22.44 3.95 -2.60
N ASP A 53 -22.91 5.04 -3.20
CA ASP A 53 -24.29 5.50 -3.05
C ASP A 53 -25.20 4.58 -3.89
N LEU A 54 -25.79 3.58 -3.24
CA LEU A 54 -26.63 2.57 -3.87
C LEU A 54 -28.08 3.06 -3.95
N ASP A 55 -28.57 3.80 -2.95
CA ASP A 55 -29.96 4.26 -2.88
C ASP A 55 -30.21 5.68 -3.44
N GLY A 56 -29.14 6.41 -3.75
CA GLY A 56 -29.17 7.74 -4.34
C GLY A 56 -29.40 8.87 -3.33
N ASP A 57 -29.32 8.61 -2.02
CA ASP A 57 -29.53 9.61 -0.97
C ASP A 57 -28.29 10.50 -0.70
N LYS A 58 -27.19 10.28 -1.43
CA LYS A 58 -25.88 10.93 -1.32
C LYS A 58 -25.09 10.56 -0.06
N LYS A 59 -25.52 9.55 0.68
CA LYS A 59 -24.73 8.89 1.73
C LYS A 59 -24.37 7.50 1.21
N PRO A 60 -23.08 7.13 1.22
CA PRO A 60 -22.70 5.86 0.66
C PRO A 60 -23.07 4.71 1.60
N GLU A 61 -23.57 3.63 1.00
CA GLU A 61 -23.54 2.29 1.57
C GLU A 61 -22.11 1.73 1.54
N ALA A 62 -21.81 0.83 2.46
CA ALA A 62 -20.57 0.07 2.44
C ALA A 62 -20.79 -1.32 1.86
N LEU A 63 -19.90 -1.73 0.97
CA LEU A 63 -19.74 -3.11 0.53
C LEU A 63 -18.45 -3.66 1.13
N ILE A 64 -18.55 -4.76 1.89
CA ILE A 64 -17.41 -5.36 2.58
C ILE A 64 -17.21 -6.77 2.05
N TYR A 65 -16.18 -6.98 1.24
CA TYR A 65 -15.74 -8.30 0.82
C TYR A 65 -14.91 -8.91 1.95
N ALA A 66 -15.49 -9.83 2.71
CA ALA A 66 -14.90 -10.39 3.91
C ALA A 66 -14.32 -11.77 3.62
N MET A 67 -13.06 -11.96 4.01
CA MET A 67 -12.33 -13.19 3.75
C MET A 67 -12.06 -13.99 5.02
N ALA A 68 -11.80 -13.30 6.12
CA ALA A 68 -11.40 -13.94 7.36
C ALA A 68 -11.95 -13.27 8.62
N THR A 69 -12.19 -14.06 9.65
CA THR A 69 -12.46 -13.62 11.02
C THR A 69 -11.30 -13.95 11.96
N SER A 70 -11.34 -13.41 13.18
CA SER A 70 -10.43 -13.82 14.25
C SER A 70 -10.69 -15.24 14.76
N GLU A 71 -11.93 -15.75 14.62
CA GLU A 71 -12.32 -17.09 15.07
C GLU A 71 -11.78 -18.17 14.12
N GLY A 72 -11.70 -17.87 12.82
CA GLY A 72 -11.00 -18.68 11.82
C GLY A 72 -9.46 -18.61 11.90
N GLY A 73 -8.90 -17.99 12.94
CA GLY A 73 -7.45 -17.86 13.12
C GLY A 73 -6.76 -17.04 12.02
N GLY A 74 -7.49 -16.14 11.34
CA GLY A 74 -6.97 -15.36 10.21
C GLY A 74 -6.85 -16.14 8.89
N GLN A 75 -7.22 -17.42 8.88
CA GLN A 75 -7.40 -18.18 7.63
C GLN A 75 -8.64 -17.67 6.90
N ALA A 76 -8.78 -17.98 5.61
CA ALA A 76 -9.89 -17.50 4.80
C ALA A 76 -11.20 -18.27 5.12
N ASP A 77 -11.69 -18.20 6.37
CA ASP A 77 -12.83 -18.95 6.90
C ASP A 77 -14.19 -18.47 6.37
N LEU A 78 -14.24 -17.28 5.79
CA LEU A 78 -15.41 -16.75 5.07
C LEU A 78 -15.32 -17.01 3.55
N CYS A 79 -14.39 -17.86 3.12
CA CYS A 79 -14.14 -18.15 1.72
C CYS A 79 -14.32 -19.62 1.39
N GLY A 80 -14.89 -19.88 0.21
CA GLY A 80 -14.93 -21.19 -0.43
C GLY A 80 -14.38 -21.16 -1.85
N SER A 81 -14.45 -22.29 -2.55
CA SER A 81 -14.01 -22.35 -3.95
C SER A 81 -14.78 -21.38 -4.87
N GLY A 82 -16.00 -21.00 -4.48
CA GLY A 82 -16.88 -20.10 -5.21
C GLY A 82 -16.58 -18.61 -5.04
N GLY A 83 -15.77 -18.22 -4.06
CA GLY A 83 -15.64 -16.81 -3.61
C GLY A 83 -15.76 -16.69 -2.09
N CYS A 84 -15.78 -15.46 -1.60
CA CYS A 84 -15.95 -15.15 -0.17
C CYS A 84 -17.23 -14.34 0.06
N ASP A 85 -17.54 -14.08 1.33
CA ASP A 85 -18.73 -13.32 1.70
C ASP A 85 -18.60 -11.84 1.32
N LEU A 86 -19.71 -11.24 0.87
CA LEU A 86 -19.83 -9.83 0.52
C LEU A 86 -21.02 -9.23 1.26
N TYR A 87 -20.74 -8.37 2.23
CA TYR A 87 -21.76 -7.65 2.98
C TYR A 87 -22.11 -6.34 2.31
N VAL A 88 -23.38 -5.94 2.38
CA VAL A 88 -23.84 -4.59 2.03
C VAL A 88 -24.47 -3.95 3.25
N LEU A 89 -24.04 -2.74 3.61
CA LEU A 89 -24.45 -2.04 4.81
C LEU A 89 -24.96 -0.64 4.47
N ALA A 90 -26.11 -0.26 5.03
CA ALA A 90 -26.53 1.13 5.10
C ALA A 90 -25.97 1.78 6.37
N MET A 91 -25.38 2.97 6.24
CA MET A 91 -24.84 3.69 7.39
C MET A 91 -25.96 4.36 8.19
N THR A 92 -25.86 4.31 9.52
CA THR A 92 -26.75 5.05 10.43
C THR A 92 -25.93 6.04 11.26
N PRO A 93 -26.55 7.06 11.88
CA PRO A 93 -25.81 8.03 12.68
C PRO A 93 -24.97 7.41 13.82
N THR A 94 -25.37 6.25 14.32
CA THR A 94 -24.74 5.57 15.46
C THR A 94 -24.08 4.24 15.10
N GLY A 95 -24.06 3.85 13.82
CA GLY A 95 -23.57 2.52 13.42
C GLY A 95 -23.96 2.15 11.99
N TYR A 96 -24.44 0.92 11.81
CA TYR A 96 -24.80 0.36 10.51
C TYR A 96 -26.12 -0.41 10.60
N ARG A 97 -26.77 -0.60 9.46
CA ARG A 97 -27.81 -1.59 9.24
C ARG A 97 -27.33 -2.51 8.13
N GLU A 98 -27.20 -3.79 8.43
CA GLU A 98 -26.89 -4.79 7.42
C GLU A 98 -28.08 -4.94 6.46
N ILE A 99 -27.80 -4.82 5.17
CA ILE A 99 -28.79 -5.01 4.09
C ILE A 99 -28.77 -6.46 3.63
N ILE A 100 -27.57 -7.03 3.47
CA ILE A 100 -27.39 -8.43 3.06
C ILE A 100 -25.98 -8.92 3.37
N ASP A 101 -25.87 -10.23 3.57
CA ASP A 101 -24.67 -11.05 3.45
C ASP A 101 -24.80 -11.92 2.18
N ILE A 102 -23.90 -11.70 1.21
CA ILE A 102 -23.91 -12.41 -0.07
C ILE A 102 -22.78 -13.45 -0.04
N SER A 103 -23.17 -14.72 -0.04
CA SER A 103 -22.24 -15.84 -0.10
C SER A 103 -21.57 -15.98 -1.47
N VAL A 104 -20.34 -16.52 -1.47
CA VAL A 104 -19.58 -16.93 -2.67
C VAL A 104 -19.47 -15.85 -3.75
N ALA A 105 -19.34 -14.59 -3.35
CA ALA A 105 -19.05 -13.50 -4.26
C ALA A 105 -17.58 -13.60 -4.72
N ARG A 106 -17.31 -13.37 -6.02
CA ARG A 106 -15.95 -13.11 -6.48
C ARG A 106 -15.82 -11.67 -6.94
N PRO A 107 -14.66 -11.06 -6.69
CA PRO A 107 -14.29 -9.87 -7.42
C PRO A 107 -14.04 -10.17 -8.92
N PRO A 108 -14.27 -9.19 -9.81
CA PRO A 108 -14.65 -7.82 -9.48
C PRO A 108 -16.12 -7.72 -9.06
N VAL A 109 -16.41 -6.79 -8.14
CA VAL A 109 -17.77 -6.36 -7.78
C VAL A 109 -18.02 -4.98 -8.39
N ARG A 110 -19.17 -4.81 -9.04
CA ARG A 110 -19.55 -3.61 -9.78
C ARG A 110 -20.86 -3.03 -9.28
N VAL A 111 -20.97 -1.70 -9.32
CA VAL A 111 -22.25 -1.00 -9.26
C VAL A 111 -22.72 -0.77 -10.69
N LEU A 112 -23.88 -1.33 -11.03
CA LEU A 112 -24.44 -1.24 -12.37
C LEU A 112 -25.15 0.09 -12.57
N ALA A 113 -25.28 0.51 -13.84
CA ALA A 113 -26.03 1.70 -14.19
C ALA A 113 -27.55 1.54 -13.97
N THR A 114 -28.04 0.30 -13.87
CA THR A 114 -29.45 0.00 -13.64
C THR A 114 -29.83 0.12 -12.16
N THR A 115 -31.07 0.51 -11.92
CA THR A 115 -31.65 0.67 -10.59
C THR A 115 -32.94 -0.15 -10.51
N THR A 116 -33.13 -0.89 -9.42
CA THR A 116 -34.35 -1.66 -9.14
C THR A 116 -34.85 -1.28 -7.75
N HIS A 117 -36.14 -0.96 -7.60
CA HIS A 117 -36.74 -0.53 -6.32
C HIS A 117 -35.96 0.59 -5.59
N GLY A 118 -35.42 1.54 -6.34
CA GLY A 118 -34.69 2.69 -5.80
C GLY A 118 -33.20 2.45 -5.55
N TRP A 119 -32.72 1.21 -5.61
CA TRP A 119 -31.31 0.89 -5.37
C TRP A 119 -30.58 0.46 -6.65
N ARG A 120 -29.31 0.82 -6.77
CA ARG A 120 -28.41 0.38 -7.85
C ARG A 120 -28.28 -1.13 -7.83
N ASP A 121 -28.33 -1.77 -8.99
CA ASP A 121 -28.06 -3.20 -9.05
C ASP A 121 -26.56 -3.48 -8.93
N LEU A 122 -26.21 -4.67 -8.45
CA LEU A 122 -24.82 -5.10 -8.32
C LEU A 122 -24.46 -6.11 -9.41
N GLY A 123 -23.22 -6.03 -9.89
CA GLY A 123 -22.59 -7.03 -10.75
C GLY A 123 -21.54 -7.79 -9.93
N VAL A 124 -21.65 -9.11 -9.85
CA VAL A 124 -20.76 -9.96 -9.04
C VAL A 124 -20.23 -11.09 -9.90
N MET A 125 -18.92 -11.33 -9.84
CA MET A 125 -18.31 -12.44 -10.55
C MET A 125 -18.65 -13.78 -9.89
N VAL A 126 -18.97 -14.78 -10.71
CA VAL A 126 -19.32 -16.14 -10.30
C VAL A 126 -18.39 -17.12 -10.99
N ALA A 127 -17.63 -17.89 -10.21
CA ALA A 127 -16.77 -18.97 -10.70
C ALA A 127 -16.35 -19.88 -9.53
N GLY A 128 -15.99 -21.13 -9.80
CA GLY A 128 -15.70 -22.11 -8.74
C GLY A 128 -16.92 -22.95 -8.37
N GLY A 129 -16.80 -23.86 -7.38
CA GLY A 129 -17.91 -24.77 -7.02
C GLY A 129 -18.40 -25.68 -8.15
N GLY A 130 -17.56 -25.94 -9.16
CA GLY A 130 -17.92 -26.66 -10.40
C GLY A 130 -18.23 -25.77 -11.60
N ILE A 131 -18.32 -24.44 -11.43
CA ILE A 131 -18.49 -23.47 -12.51
C ILE A 131 -17.11 -23.13 -13.09
N VAL A 132 -16.77 -23.76 -14.22
CA VAL A 132 -15.45 -23.65 -14.88
C VAL A 132 -15.36 -22.42 -15.79
N ARG A 133 -16.48 -22.01 -16.41
CA ARG A 133 -16.57 -20.78 -17.22
C ARG A 133 -17.28 -19.71 -16.41
N GLY A 134 -16.47 -18.87 -15.77
CA GLY A 134 -16.98 -17.79 -14.93
C GLY A 134 -17.90 -16.83 -15.69
N TYR A 135 -18.77 -16.16 -14.96
CA TYR A 135 -19.64 -15.10 -15.48
C TYR A 135 -20.01 -14.06 -14.45
N GLU A 136 -20.51 -12.93 -14.91
CA GLU A 136 -21.03 -11.91 -14.02
C GLU A 136 -22.54 -12.11 -13.82
N ALA A 137 -22.96 -12.16 -12.56
CA ALA A 137 -24.36 -12.18 -12.15
C ALA A 137 -24.80 -10.77 -11.78
N ARG A 138 -25.98 -10.37 -12.25
CA ARG A 138 -26.69 -9.18 -11.79
C ARG A 138 -27.58 -9.53 -10.62
N LEU A 139 -27.37 -8.81 -9.52
CA LEU A 139 -28.13 -8.88 -8.29
C LEU A 139 -29.02 -7.63 -8.24
N ARG A 140 -30.33 -7.84 -8.34
CA ARG A 140 -31.31 -6.75 -8.28
C ARG A 140 -31.81 -6.58 -6.86
N TYR A 141 -31.96 -5.33 -6.43
CA TYR A 141 -32.60 -5.04 -5.15
C TYR A 141 -34.12 -5.28 -5.26
N ASP A 142 -34.69 -6.02 -4.31
CA ASP A 142 -36.10 -6.42 -4.31
C ASP A 142 -37.02 -5.44 -3.55
N GLY A 143 -36.45 -4.35 -3.03
CA GLY A 143 -37.11 -3.39 -2.16
C GLY A 143 -36.77 -3.56 -0.68
N HIS A 144 -36.11 -4.67 -0.32
CA HIS A 144 -35.63 -4.95 1.04
C HIS A 144 -34.16 -5.38 1.04
N SER A 145 -33.75 -6.22 0.09
CA SER A 145 -32.40 -6.79 0.04
C SER A 145 -31.95 -7.16 -1.40
N TYR A 146 -30.74 -7.69 -1.53
CA TYR A 146 -30.21 -8.33 -2.75
C TYR A 146 -30.27 -9.86 -2.61
N PRO A 147 -30.11 -10.63 -3.70
CA PRO A 147 -29.89 -12.08 -3.61
C PRO A 147 -28.68 -12.41 -2.73
N ASP A 148 -28.87 -13.35 -1.81
CA ASP A 148 -27.85 -13.88 -0.88
C ASP A 148 -26.82 -14.80 -1.55
N ASN A 149 -27.08 -15.24 -2.78
CA ASN A 149 -26.17 -16.07 -3.54
C ASN A 149 -26.26 -15.77 -5.05
N PRO A 150 -25.15 -15.37 -5.70
CA PRO A 150 -25.13 -14.94 -7.10
C PRO A 150 -25.27 -16.10 -8.11
N THR A 151 -25.23 -17.36 -7.65
CA THR A 151 -25.30 -18.57 -8.50
C THR A 151 -26.73 -19.06 -8.73
N VAL A 152 -27.71 -18.59 -7.95
CA VAL A 152 -29.10 -19.05 -7.97
C VAL A 152 -30.08 -17.90 -8.22
N SER A 153 -31.32 -18.25 -8.55
CA SER A 153 -32.41 -17.26 -8.68
C SER A 153 -32.61 -16.50 -7.37
N PRO A 154 -32.86 -15.17 -7.40
CA PRO A 154 -33.21 -14.36 -8.56
C PRO A 154 -32.03 -13.63 -9.24
N ALA A 155 -30.78 -13.99 -8.92
CA ALA A 155 -29.63 -13.46 -9.66
C ALA A 155 -29.67 -13.93 -11.13
N VAL A 156 -29.29 -13.04 -12.05
CA VAL A 156 -29.34 -13.32 -13.49
C VAL A 156 -27.98 -13.10 -14.13
N ARG A 157 -27.53 -14.04 -14.98
CA ARG A 157 -26.29 -13.87 -15.75
C ARG A 157 -26.39 -12.64 -16.67
N LEU A 158 -25.40 -11.75 -16.58
CA LEU A 158 -25.22 -10.65 -17.51
C LEU A 158 -24.65 -11.15 -18.84
N GLN A 159 -25.10 -10.54 -19.93
CA GLN A 159 -24.61 -10.82 -21.29
C GLN A 159 -23.39 -9.96 -21.64
N ALA A 160 -23.21 -8.83 -20.96
CA ALA A 160 -22.08 -7.93 -21.13
C ALA A 160 -21.67 -7.35 -19.77
N ILE A 161 -20.36 -7.16 -19.59
CA ILE A 161 -19.78 -6.49 -18.43
C ILE A 161 -20.17 -5.01 -18.50
N ALA A 162 -20.70 -4.47 -17.41
CA ALA A 162 -21.12 -3.07 -17.33
C ALA A 162 -20.98 -2.56 -15.89
N GLY A 163 -20.94 -1.24 -15.71
CA GLY A 163 -20.94 -0.61 -14.39
C GLY A 163 -19.56 -0.27 -13.82
N LYS A 164 -19.55 0.54 -12.76
CA LYS A 164 -18.34 1.00 -12.07
C LYS A 164 -17.82 -0.15 -11.20
N GLN A 165 -16.58 -0.59 -11.43
CA GLN A 165 -15.92 -1.51 -10.51
C GLN A 165 -15.67 -0.83 -9.18
N ILE A 166 -16.16 -1.43 -8.11
CA ILE A 166 -16.00 -0.92 -6.74
C ILE A 166 -15.21 -1.88 -5.87
N ILE A 167 -15.04 -3.16 -6.23
CA ILE A 167 -14.06 -4.09 -5.62
C ILE A 167 -13.35 -4.80 -6.78
N GLY A 168 -12.02 -4.84 -6.78
CA GLY A 168 -11.22 -5.34 -7.91
C GLY A 168 -10.83 -6.81 -7.74
N GLU A 169 -10.39 -7.44 -8.84
CA GLU A 169 -9.95 -8.85 -8.90
C GLU A 169 -8.86 -9.21 -7.88
N ASP A 170 -8.06 -8.23 -7.50
CA ASP A 170 -7.03 -8.27 -6.46
C ASP A 170 -7.59 -8.56 -5.06
N ALA A 171 -8.82 -8.12 -4.76
CA ALA A 171 -9.46 -8.38 -3.47
C ALA A 171 -9.68 -9.89 -3.21
N GLY A 172 -9.75 -10.72 -4.27
CA GLY A 172 -9.88 -12.18 -4.17
C GLY A 172 -8.55 -12.94 -4.10
N GLN A 173 -7.42 -12.25 -4.28
CA GLN A 173 -6.07 -12.83 -4.32
C GLN A 173 -5.25 -12.53 -3.06
N MET A 174 -5.84 -11.90 -2.05
CA MET A 174 -5.18 -11.49 -0.82
C MET A 174 -4.89 -12.71 0.09
N THR A 175 -3.96 -13.59 -0.28
CA THR A 175 -3.36 -14.53 0.68
C THR A 175 -2.34 -13.78 1.53
N ASP A 176 -2.70 -13.66 2.81
CA ASP A 176 -1.92 -13.14 3.94
C ASP A 176 -2.10 -11.64 4.29
N THR A 177 -2.65 -11.47 5.49
CA THR A 177 -2.80 -10.32 6.40
C THR A 177 -2.83 -8.86 5.92
N SER A 178 -3.97 -8.22 6.21
CA SER A 178 -4.10 -6.84 6.74
C SER A 178 -3.53 -5.67 5.92
N SER A 179 -4.38 -5.05 5.11
CA SER A 179 -4.33 -3.60 4.87
C SER A 179 -5.66 -3.11 4.32
N THR A 180 -6.26 -2.16 5.04
CA THR A 180 -7.40 -1.35 4.61
C THR A 180 -7.00 -0.54 3.37
N ALA A 181 -7.37 -1.03 2.19
CA ALA A 181 -7.33 -0.23 0.97
C ALA A 181 -8.39 0.88 1.04
N ILE A 182 -7.96 2.09 1.39
CA ILE A 182 -8.66 3.29 0.94
C ILE A 182 -8.59 3.28 -0.59
N LYS A 183 -9.72 3.09 -1.26
CA LYS A 183 -9.82 3.33 -2.70
C LYS A 183 -9.71 4.83 -2.96
N HIS A 184 -8.59 5.29 -3.49
CA HIS A 184 -8.50 6.60 -4.10
C HIS A 184 -8.92 6.50 -5.58
N ASP A 185 -10.04 7.16 -5.90
CA ASP A 185 -10.43 7.48 -7.27
C ASP A 185 -9.31 8.29 -7.94
N ALA A 186 -9.10 8.07 -9.24
CA ALA A 186 -8.38 8.87 -10.26
C ALA A 186 -7.26 9.83 -9.77
N ALA A 187 -6.04 9.68 -10.32
CA ALA A 187 -4.89 10.59 -10.18
C ALA A 187 -5.30 12.00 -9.69
N VAL A 188 -5.15 12.24 -8.39
CA VAL A 188 -5.53 13.53 -7.78
C VAL A 188 -4.46 14.54 -8.20
N PRO A 189 -4.81 15.64 -8.88
CA PRO A 189 -3.81 16.64 -9.25
C PRO A 189 -3.06 17.15 -8.01
N GLY A 190 -1.73 17.06 -8.03
CA GLY A 190 -0.86 17.54 -6.95
C GLY A 190 -0.58 16.54 -5.83
N VAL A 191 -0.83 15.24 -6.01
CA VAL A 191 -0.26 14.19 -5.14
C VAL A 191 0.60 13.21 -5.95
N ASP A 192 1.73 12.85 -5.38
CA ASP A 192 2.71 11.91 -5.92
C ASP A 192 2.85 10.72 -4.98
N GLU A 193 3.30 9.59 -5.51
CA GLU A 193 3.70 8.45 -4.70
C GLU A 193 5.22 8.29 -4.71
N GLU A 194 5.75 8.15 -3.50
CA GLU A 194 7.16 7.97 -3.24
C GLU A 194 7.34 6.57 -2.66
N GLY A 195 7.99 5.70 -3.42
CA GLY A 195 8.51 4.46 -2.84
C GLY A 195 9.77 4.76 -2.04
N LEU A 196 10.04 4.01 -0.99
CA LEU A 196 11.28 4.09 -0.25
C LEU A 196 11.75 2.68 0.15
N ASP A 197 13.06 2.48 0.15
CA ASP A 197 13.68 1.27 0.69
C ASP A 197 14.90 1.62 1.55
N GLY A 198 15.17 0.80 2.56
CA GLY A 198 16.29 1.04 3.44
C GLY A 198 16.28 0.15 4.68
N SER A 199 16.55 0.73 5.84
CA SER A 199 16.75 -0.01 7.07
C SER A 199 16.19 0.66 8.32
N ILE A 200 15.68 -0.18 9.23
CA ILE A 200 15.47 0.13 10.65
C ILE A 200 16.46 -0.71 11.45
N GLY A 201 17.54 -0.11 11.94
CA GLY A 201 18.65 -0.83 12.55
C GLY A 201 19.17 -1.94 11.62
N PRO A 202 19.18 -3.21 12.05
CA PRO A 202 19.66 -4.32 11.23
C PRO A 202 18.62 -4.86 10.23
N TYR A 203 17.39 -4.32 10.21
CA TYR A 203 16.28 -4.86 9.44
C TYR A 203 16.06 -4.07 8.17
N GLY A 204 16.02 -4.75 7.01
CA GLY A 204 15.59 -4.14 5.76
C GLY A 204 14.10 -3.81 5.80
N VAL A 205 13.74 -2.62 5.33
CA VAL A 205 12.36 -2.14 5.27
C VAL A 205 12.07 -1.46 3.94
N GLY A 206 10.84 -1.61 3.47
CA GLY A 206 10.26 -0.79 2.42
C GLY A 206 9.21 0.14 3.02
N ALA A 207 8.95 1.25 2.35
CA ALA A 207 7.84 2.13 2.65
C ALA A 207 7.29 2.72 1.36
N HIS A 208 6.04 3.15 1.41
CA HIS A 208 5.40 3.84 0.33
C HIS A 208 4.61 5.00 0.90
N MET A 209 4.75 6.18 0.31
CA MET A 209 4.16 7.41 0.83
C MET A 209 3.43 8.14 -0.28
N THR A 210 2.21 8.56 0.00
CA THR A 210 1.51 9.56 -0.79
C THR A 210 1.89 10.94 -0.28
N VAL A 211 2.41 11.78 -1.16
CA VAL A 211 2.92 13.11 -0.84
C VAL A 211 2.15 14.13 -1.67
N ARG A 212 1.70 15.22 -1.05
CA ARG A 212 1.07 16.34 -1.76
C ARG A 212 2.09 17.42 -2.07
N ASN A 213 2.08 17.91 -3.32
CA ASN A 213 2.94 18.98 -3.82
C ASN A 213 4.42 18.78 -3.44
N HIS A 214 4.89 17.53 -3.41
CA HIS A 214 6.22 17.10 -2.97
C HIS A 214 6.70 17.59 -1.59
N THR A 215 5.81 18.09 -0.74
CA THR A 215 6.18 18.77 0.52
C THR A 215 5.41 18.26 1.73
N GLU A 216 4.22 17.70 1.53
CA GLU A 216 3.33 17.29 2.62
C GLU A 216 3.08 15.78 2.55
N PHE A 217 3.37 15.05 3.64
CA PHE A 217 2.93 13.67 3.78
C PHE A 217 1.40 13.60 3.92
N VAL A 218 0.75 12.73 3.15
CA VAL A 218 -0.71 12.53 3.19
C VAL A 218 -1.06 11.20 3.84
N ALA A 219 -0.44 10.13 3.37
CA ALA A 219 -0.68 8.76 3.82
C ALA A 219 0.52 7.89 3.44
N GLY A 220 0.61 6.70 4.01
CA GLY A 220 1.61 5.73 3.59
C GLY A 220 1.57 4.48 4.44
N HIS A 221 2.49 3.59 4.16
CA HIS A 221 2.75 2.39 4.96
C HIS A 221 4.23 2.04 4.90
N TYR A 222 4.67 1.20 5.83
CA TYR A 222 5.97 0.56 5.77
C TYR A 222 5.85 -0.92 6.06
N PHE A 223 6.84 -1.69 5.62
CA PHE A 223 6.84 -3.14 5.77
C PHE A 223 8.27 -3.64 5.98
N TYR A 224 8.41 -4.75 6.70
CA TYR A 224 9.70 -5.39 6.92
C TYR A 224 10.00 -6.37 5.78
N ALA A 225 11.23 -6.36 5.27
CA ALA A 225 11.62 -7.23 4.15
C ALA A 225 11.38 -8.73 4.41
N ARG A 226 11.57 -9.18 5.67
CA ARG A 226 11.35 -10.57 6.08
C ARG A 226 9.89 -10.93 6.27
N ASN A 227 9.04 -9.96 6.56
CA ASN A 227 7.63 -10.13 6.83
C ASN A 227 6.90 -8.91 6.27
N PRO A 228 6.61 -8.91 4.95
CA PRO A 228 6.10 -7.74 4.24
C PRO A 228 4.61 -7.54 4.53
N ILE A 229 4.30 -7.30 5.80
CA ILE A 229 2.99 -6.86 6.24
C ILE A 229 3.03 -5.34 6.23
N ASP A 230 2.08 -4.74 5.53
CA ASP A 230 1.94 -3.29 5.49
C ASP A 230 1.46 -2.75 6.83
N ILE A 231 2.28 -1.88 7.40
CA ILE A 231 1.98 -1.16 8.63
C ILE A 231 1.66 0.27 8.23
N GLY A 232 0.37 0.60 8.28
CA GLY A 232 -0.12 1.93 7.95
C GLY A 232 0.56 3.03 8.77
N LEU A 233 0.91 4.12 8.10
CA LEU A 233 1.55 5.29 8.66
C LEU A 233 0.55 6.46 8.68
N THR A 234 0.51 7.14 9.82
CA THR A 234 -0.17 8.43 10.00
C THR A 234 0.85 9.45 10.51
N GLY A 235 0.49 10.73 10.55
CA GLY A 235 1.37 11.79 11.01
C GLY A 235 1.55 12.86 9.95
N GLY A 236 2.69 13.53 9.96
CA GLY A 236 2.95 14.62 9.03
C GLY A 236 4.22 15.38 9.33
N MET A 237 4.33 16.56 8.71
CA MET A 237 5.46 17.46 8.89
C MET A 237 5.34 18.23 10.21
N ASP A 238 6.39 18.21 11.02
CA ASP A 238 6.63 19.11 12.16
C ASP A 238 7.89 19.93 11.89
N GLY A 239 7.70 21.14 11.36
CA GLY A 239 8.80 21.95 10.84
C GLY A 239 9.49 21.28 9.65
N ASP A 240 10.80 21.01 9.78
CA ASP A 240 11.63 20.31 8.80
C ASP A 240 11.74 18.79 9.06
N HIS A 241 11.08 18.29 10.10
CA HIS A 241 11.04 16.87 10.44
C HIS A 241 9.72 16.23 10.00
N LEU A 242 9.80 14.98 9.60
CA LEU A 242 8.66 14.11 9.31
C LEU A 242 8.44 13.18 10.52
N VAL A 243 7.33 13.37 11.22
CA VAL A 243 6.96 12.57 12.39
C VAL A 243 5.80 11.67 12.00
N LEU A 244 6.04 10.36 12.01
CA LEU A 244 5.04 9.36 11.61
C LEU A 244 4.75 8.39 12.75
N HIS A 245 3.52 7.90 12.80
CA HIS A 245 3.05 6.89 13.74
C HIS A 245 2.55 5.67 12.97
N GLY A 246 3.15 4.52 13.25
CA GLY A 246 2.73 3.24 12.70
C GLY A 246 1.52 2.69 13.44
N ALA A 247 0.62 2.03 12.71
CA ALA A 247 -0.54 1.33 13.27
C ALA A 247 -0.15 0.23 14.29
N ASP A 248 1.10 -0.22 14.24
CA ASP A 248 1.70 -1.19 15.17
C ASP A 248 2.21 -0.54 16.48
N GLY A 249 1.95 0.75 16.69
CA GLY A 249 2.40 1.53 17.85
C GLY A 249 3.83 2.06 17.74
N SER A 250 4.45 1.99 16.56
CA SER A 250 5.76 2.59 16.33
C SER A 250 5.69 4.09 16.03
N THR A 251 6.81 4.78 16.19
CA THR A 251 6.96 6.19 15.82
C THR A 251 8.27 6.41 15.08
N PHE A 252 8.20 7.09 13.94
CA PHE A 252 9.34 7.58 13.20
C PHE A 252 9.53 9.06 13.48
N ASN A 253 10.77 9.48 13.69
CA ASN A 253 11.17 10.88 13.67
C ASN A 253 12.32 11.01 12.67
N LEU A 254 12.03 11.61 11.52
CA LEU A 254 12.88 11.61 10.34
C LEU A 254 13.16 13.04 9.89
N HIS A 255 14.33 13.26 9.29
CA HIS A 255 14.68 14.47 8.57
C HIS A 255 15.15 14.11 7.16
N PHE A 256 15.05 15.07 6.24
CA PHE A 256 15.53 14.89 4.88
C PHE A 256 17.05 15.02 4.78
N GLU A 257 17.66 14.15 3.99
CA GLU A 257 19.06 14.25 3.58
C GLU A 257 19.18 14.16 2.06
N THR A 258 20.25 14.73 1.52
CA THR A 258 20.55 14.69 0.09
C THR A 258 22.03 14.51 -0.15
N VAL A 259 22.38 13.61 -1.07
CA VAL A 259 23.75 13.48 -1.59
C VAL A 259 23.99 14.32 -2.84
N SER A 260 22.94 14.99 -3.35
CA SER A 260 23.05 15.86 -4.52
C SER A 260 23.60 17.23 -4.12
N PRO A 261 24.75 17.66 -4.67
CA PRO A 261 25.30 18.99 -4.39
C PRO A 261 24.47 20.13 -4.99
N ALA A 262 23.50 19.82 -5.86
CA ALA A 262 22.62 20.81 -6.50
C ALA A 262 21.41 21.18 -5.61
N SER A 263 21.07 20.33 -4.63
CA SER A 263 19.92 20.53 -3.75
C SER A 263 20.18 21.64 -2.73
N LYS A 264 19.19 22.51 -2.52
CA LYS A 264 19.26 23.64 -1.59
C LYS A 264 18.15 23.53 -0.54
N PRO A 265 18.41 23.89 0.73
CA PRO A 265 17.36 23.98 1.76
C PRO A 265 16.25 24.98 1.40
N PRO A 266 15.00 24.78 1.86
CA PRO A 266 14.57 23.63 2.66
C PRO A 266 14.53 22.35 1.82
N LEU A 267 14.89 21.24 2.46
CA LEU A 267 14.77 19.92 1.86
C LEU A 267 13.33 19.42 1.96
N THR A 268 12.90 18.67 0.94
CA THR A 268 11.53 18.23 0.68
C THR A 268 11.56 16.85 0.04
N PHE A 269 10.40 16.24 -0.26
CA PHE A 269 10.39 14.97 -0.99
C PHE A 269 10.96 15.10 -2.42
N TYR A 270 10.94 16.29 -3.01
CA TYR A 270 11.41 16.52 -4.38
C TYR A 270 12.93 16.63 -4.54
N ASN A 271 13.61 17.28 -3.59
CA ASN A 271 15.03 17.65 -3.70
C ASN A 271 15.95 16.87 -2.74
N SER A 272 15.43 15.80 -2.13
CA SER A 272 16.16 14.93 -1.21
C SER A 272 16.45 13.59 -1.84
N THR A 273 17.40 12.85 -1.27
CA THR A 273 17.73 11.49 -1.70
C THR A 273 17.45 10.46 -0.62
N SER A 274 17.13 10.90 0.60
CA SER A 274 16.84 10.01 1.72
C SER A 274 16.08 10.70 2.85
N LEU A 275 15.36 9.89 3.64
CA LEU A 275 14.90 10.20 4.98
C LEU A 275 15.77 9.46 5.99
N VAL A 276 16.28 10.17 6.98
CA VAL A 276 17.17 9.62 8.02
C VAL A 276 16.62 10.00 9.38
N GLY A 277 16.81 9.14 10.39
CA GLY A 277 16.39 9.49 11.74
C GLY A 277 16.25 8.28 12.65
N THR A 278 15.13 8.21 13.38
CA THR A 278 14.89 7.15 14.37
C THR A 278 13.51 6.53 14.23
N TRP A 279 13.43 5.26 14.61
CA TRP A 279 12.20 4.51 14.80
C TRP A 279 12.14 4.04 16.24
N THR A 280 11.00 4.21 16.89
CA THR A 280 10.80 3.79 18.28
C THR A 280 9.53 2.96 18.41
N LYS A 281 9.60 1.84 19.14
CA LYS A 281 8.43 1.03 19.53
C LYS A 281 8.64 0.48 20.93
N GLY A 282 7.72 0.81 21.84
CA GLY A 282 7.90 0.54 23.27
C GLY A 282 9.17 1.22 23.78
N THR A 283 10.11 0.45 24.33
CA THR A 283 11.40 0.94 24.85
C THR A 283 12.55 0.84 23.85
N THR A 284 12.30 0.33 22.65
CA THR A 284 13.35 0.11 21.64
C THR A 284 13.39 1.28 20.67
N THR A 285 14.58 1.87 20.50
CA THR A 285 14.84 2.89 19.48
C THR A 285 15.96 2.42 18.56
N LEU A 286 15.74 2.49 17.26
CA LEU A 286 16.69 2.08 16.22
C LEU A 286 16.92 3.21 15.21
N PRO A 287 18.12 3.32 14.63
CA PRO A 287 18.38 4.27 13.54
C PRO A 287 17.59 3.87 12.29
N VAL A 288 17.17 4.88 11.52
CA VAL A 288 16.44 4.71 10.26
C VAL A 288 17.21 5.38 9.14
N THR A 289 17.24 4.72 8.00
CA THR A 289 17.66 5.31 6.73
C THR A 289 16.76 4.74 5.65
N LEU A 290 16.05 5.61 4.94
CA LEU A 290 15.17 5.27 3.83
C LEU A 290 15.65 6.05 2.61
N GLY A 291 16.06 5.35 1.55
CA GLY A 291 16.44 5.97 0.29
C GLY A 291 15.20 6.42 -0.49
N MET A 292 15.27 7.63 -1.04
CA MET A 292 14.27 8.21 -1.92
C MET A 292 14.85 8.18 -3.33
N ASN A 293 14.78 7.02 -3.98
CA ASN A 293 15.32 6.85 -5.34
C ASN A 293 14.20 6.54 -6.34
N LEU A 294 12.96 6.88 -5.98
CA LEU A 294 11.75 6.29 -6.52
C LEU A 294 10.76 7.40 -6.86
N ILE A 295 11.04 8.16 -7.92
CA ILE A 295 9.96 8.92 -8.59
C ILE A 295 8.96 7.86 -9.04
N GLY A 296 7.81 7.81 -8.38
CA GLY A 296 6.78 6.80 -8.59
C GLY A 296 6.49 6.58 -10.06
N GLY A 297 6.63 5.33 -10.50
CA GLY A 297 5.95 4.89 -11.71
C GLY A 297 4.44 5.12 -11.55
N PRO A 298 3.68 5.28 -12.64
CA PRO A 298 2.26 5.55 -12.56
C PRO A 298 1.56 4.53 -11.65
N GLN A 299 0.76 5.05 -10.73
CA GLN A 299 -0.27 4.26 -10.08
C GLN A 299 -1.17 3.61 -11.13
N TRP A 300 -1.93 2.61 -10.71
CA TRP A 300 -3.13 2.11 -11.39
C TRP A 300 -2.98 1.30 -12.69
N ALA A 301 -2.17 0.26 -12.70
CA ALA A 301 -2.57 -1.10 -13.11
C ALA A 301 -1.35 -2.02 -12.90
N SER A 302 -1.54 -3.13 -12.16
CA SER A 302 -0.54 -4.18 -11.92
C SER A 302 0.92 -3.67 -11.90
N ARG A 303 1.47 -3.24 -10.76
CA ARG A 303 2.83 -2.63 -10.59
C ARG A 303 3.93 -3.20 -11.51
N TYR A 304 3.84 -4.49 -11.82
CA TYR A 304 4.77 -5.21 -12.68
C TYR A 304 4.26 -5.48 -14.11
N GLU A 305 3.22 -4.83 -14.62
CA GLU A 305 2.62 -5.11 -15.93
C GLU A 305 3.56 -4.81 -17.09
N ASP A 306 4.40 -3.80 -16.91
CA ASP A 306 5.50 -3.47 -17.81
C ASP A 306 6.61 -4.53 -17.78
N VAL A 307 6.65 -5.38 -16.73
CA VAL A 307 7.67 -6.41 -16.52
C VAL A 307 7.16 -7.80 -16.88
N THR A 308 5.96 -8.17 -16.45
CA THR A 308 5.41 -9.53 -16.51
C THR A 308 3.88 -9.52 -16.55
N LYS A 309 3.31 -10.61 -17.09
CA LYS A 309 1.86 -10.88 -17.06
C LYS A 309 1.43 -11.68 -15.83
N GLU A 310 2.39 -12.09 -15.00
CA GLU A 310 2.13 -12.84 -13.78
C GLU A 310 1.65 -11.90 -12.68
N SER A 311 0.91 -12.45 -11.70
CA SER A 311 0.54 -11.69 -10.51
C SER A 311 1.79 -11.20 -9.76
N ALA A 312 1.69 -10.06 -9.08
CA ALA A 312 2.74 -9.50 -8.22
C ALA A 312 3.32 -10.54 -7.25
N ASN A 313 2.47 -11.33 -6.59
CA ASN A 313 2.92 -12.36 -5.63
C ASN A 313 3.87 -13.40 -6.25
N VAL A 314 3.59 -13.85 -7.48
CA VAL A 314 4.44 -14.82 -8.20
C VAL A 314 5.77 -14.18 -8.59
N PHE A 315 5.72 -12.94 -9.08
CA PHE A 315 6.91 -12.20 -9.48
C PHE A 315 7.82 -11.87 -8.29
N GLU A 316 7.25 -11.38 -7.20
CA GLU A 316 7.94 -11.07 -5.95
C GLU A 316 8.47 -12.31 -5.25
N ALA A 317 7.73 -13.43 -5.27
CA ALA A 317 8.22 -14.71 -4.76
C ALA A 317 9.45 -15.18 -5.53
N ARG A 318 9.50 -14.99 -6.86
CA ARG A 318 10.69 -15.28 -7.66
C ARG A 318 11.87 -14.38 -7.28
N ALA A 319 11.64 -13.09 -7.11
CA ALA A 319 12.68 -12.16 -6.67
C ALA A 319 13.23 -12.56 -5.29
N ARG A 320 12.34 -12.89 -4.33
CA ARG A 320 12.70 -13.39 -3.01
C ARG A 320 13.50 -14.69 -3.08
N HIS A 321 13.09 -15.63 -3.92
CA HIS A 321 13.79 -16.91 -4.12
C HIS A 321 15.23 -16.72 -4.61
N PHE A 322 15.46 -15.75 -5.50
CA PHE A 322 16.81 -15.40 -5.93
C PHE A 322 17.67 -14.88 -4.76
N ILE A 323 17.11 -13.95 -3.97
CA ILE A 323 17.79 -13.33 -2.83
C ILE A 323 18.10 -14.36 -1.73
N ASP A 324 17.15 -15.20 -1.38
CA ASP A 324 17.32 -16.25 -0.37
C ASP A 324 18.35 -17.30 -0.81
N GLY A 325 18.32 -17.70 -2.09
CA GLY A 325 19.33 -18.57 -2.68
C GLY A 325 20.74 -17.97 -2.63
N ALA A 326 20.87 -16.66 -2.90
CA ALA A 326 22.14 -15.95 -2.80
C ALA A 326 22.64 -15.89 -1.34
N LEU A 327 21.77 -15.53 -0.39
CA LEU A 327 22.11 -15.36 1.02
C LEU A 327 22.45 -16.68 1.72
N SER A 328 21.80 -17.77 1.33
CA SER A 328 22.04 -19.12 1.86
C SER A 328 23.22 -19.84 1.20
N GLY A 329 23.75 -19.31 0.10
CA GLY A 329 24.74 -20.00 -0.73
C GLY A 329 24.14 -21.15 -1.56
N ASN A 330 22.81 -21.27 -1.62
CA ASN A 330 22.13 -22.27 -2.43
C ASN A 330 22.16 -21.87 -3.92
N LYS A 331 23.24 -22.27 -4.59
CA LYS A 331 23.49 -21.91 -6.00
C LYS A 331 22.34 -22.34 -6.92
N THR A 332 21.78 -23.52 -6.69
CA THR A 332 20.69 -24.08 -7.50
C THR A 332 19.43 -23.23 -7.44
N GLU A 333 19.10 -22.76 -6.24
CA GLU A 333 17.93 -21.92 -5.97
C GLU A 333 18.05 -20.57 -6.67
N ALA A 334 19.15 -19.86 -6.44
CA ALA A 334 19.41 -18.59 -7.11
C ALA A 334 19.40 -18.74 -8.63
N ALA A 335 20.04 -19.79 -9.17
CA ALA A 335 20.07 -20.04 -10.60
C ALA A 335 18.73 -20.50 -11.21
N SER A 336 17.74 -20.87 -10.39
CA SER A 336 16.37 -21.14 -10.85
C SER A 336 15.56 -19.86 -11.02
N ALA A 337 15.89 -18.83 -10.24
CA ALA A 337 15.30 -17.49 -10.29
C ALA A 337 16.19 -16.47 -11.02
N THR A 338 17.10 -16.94 -11.89
CA THR A 338 17.99 -16.10 -12.71
C THR A 338 17.55 -16.13 -14.17
N SER A 339 17.39 -14.96 -14.77
CA SER A 339 17.23 -14.79 -16.21
C SER A 339 18.62 -14.74 -16.86
N PHE A 340 18.92 -15.69 -17.75
CA PHE A 340 20.19 -15.73 -18.47
C PHE A 340 20.04 -15.14 -19.88
N PRO A 341 21.05 -14.38 -20.37
CA PRO A 341 22.33 -14.08 -19.72
C PRO A 341 22.20 -13.04 -18.59
N LEU A 342 22.78 -13.34 -17.45
CA LEU A 342 22.82 -12.45 -16.28
C LEU A 342 23.96 -11.44 -16.42
N ASN A 343 23.65 -10.15 -16.37
CA ASN A 343 24.64 -9.08 -16.44
C ASN A 343 25.26 -8.80 -15.05
N ILE A 344 26.57 -8.89 -14.91
CA ILE A 344 27.28 -8.61 -13.65
C ILE A 344 28.03 -7.28 -13.76
N GLY A 345 27.30 -6.17 -13.71
CA GLY A 345 27.83 -4.82 -13.85
C GLY A 345 28.66 -4.58 -15.13
N SER A 346 28.99 -3.33 -15.42
CA SER A 346 29.69 -2.98 -16.67
C SER A 346 31.11 -3.55 -16.82
N ARG A 347 31.72 -4.07 -15.73
CA ARG A 347 33.12 -4.52 -15.71
C ARG A 347 33.34 -6.02 -15.52
N ARG A 348 32.33 -6.79 -15.12
CA ARG A 348 32.48 -8.25 -14.90
C ARG A 348 31.75 -9.08 -15.93
N GLY A 349 31.07 -8.44 -16.88
CA GLY A 349 30.52 -9.08 -18.08
C GLY A 349 29.32 -9.98 -17.81
N LEU A 350 28.93 -10.73 -18.84
CA LEU A 350 27.75 -11.59 -18.82
C LEU A 350 28.08 -12.98 -18.28
N VAL A 351 27.20 -13.51 -17.44
CA VAL A 351 27.11 -14.93 -17.09
C VAL A 351 26.01 -15.54 -17.94
N ARG A 352 26.35 -16.47 -18.85
CA ARG A 352 25.40 -16.97 -19.86
C ARG A 352 24.65 -18.23 -19.44
N THR A 353 25.18 -18.96 -18.45
CA THR A 353 24.66 -20.27 -18.07
C THR A 353 24.67 -20.47 -16.56
N ARG A 354 23.84 -21.41 -16.10
CA ARG A 354 23.84 -21.88 -14.71
C ARG A 354 25.23 -22.37 -14.27
N GLN A 355 25.92 -23.14 -15.10
CA GLN A 355 27.25 -23.67 -14.80
C GLN A 355 28.28 -22.54 -14.68
N GLU A 356 28.17 -21.50 -15.51
CA GLU A 356 29.02 -20.31 -15.38
C GLU A 356 28.73 -19.55 -14.10
N LEU A 357 27.46 -19.36 -13.72
CA LEU A 357 27.08 -18.76 -12.44
C LEU A 357 27.68 -19.53 -11.26
N PHE A 358 27.66 -20.86 -11.31
CA PHE A 358 28.20 -21.70 -10.24
C PHE A 358 29.72 -21.57 -10.08
N ARG A 359 30.44 -21.52 -11.21
CA ARG A 359 31.90 -21.33 -11.25
C ARG A 359 32.32 -19.95 -10.76
N ARG A 360 31.53 -18.91 -11.06
CA ARG A 360 31.79 -17.51 -10.70
C ARG A 360 31.09 -17.07 -9.42
N TRP A 361 30.52 -18.01 -8.65
CA TRP A 361 29.67 -17.70 -7.52
C TRP A 361 30.33 -16.76 -6.51
N ASP A 362 31.53 -17.10 -6.02
CA ASP A 362 32.23 -16.31 -5.00
C ASP A 362 32.81 -15.00 -5.57
N GLU A 363 32.98 -14.91 -6.88
CA GLU A 363 33.36 -13.68 -7.58
C GLU A 363 32.20 -12.66 -7.58
N ILE A 364 30.97 -13.16 -7.72
CA ILE A 364 29.74 -12.36 -7.83
C ILE A 364 29.17 -12.06 -6.44
N PHE A 365 28.86 -13.10 -5.66
CA PHE A 365 28.24 -13.04 -4.33
C PHE A 365 29.26 -12.80 -3.22
N THR A 366 30.02 -11.72 -3.38
CA THR A 366 30.99 -11.28 -2.37
C THR A 366 30.30 -10.91 -1.05
N PRO A 367 31.01 -10.91 0.10
CA PRO A 367 30.43 -10.47 1.38
C PRO A 367 29.80 -9.06 1.33
N CYS A 368 30.35 -8.17 0.50
CA CYS A 368 29.82 -6.83 0.24
C CYS A 368 28.47 -6.86 -0.48
N LEU A 369 28.33 -7.69 -1.51
CA LEU A 369 27.03 -7.84 -2.19
C LEU A 369 26.02 -8.48 -1.24
N LEU A 370 26.40 -9.55 -0.53
CA LEU A 370 25.53 -10.24 0.40
C LEU A 370 25.04 -9.34 1.54
N SER A 371 25.85 -8.39 2.02
CA SER A 371 25.39 -7.43 3.04
C SER A 371 24.33 -6.46 2.52
N ARG A 372 24.36 -6.09 1.23
CA ARG A 372 23.29 -5.33 0.56
C ARG A 372 22.04 -6.16 0.41
N LEU A 373 22.18 -7.40 -0.06
CA LEU A 373 21.05 -8.31 -0.27
C LEU A 373 20.31 -8.67 1.03
N LYS A 374 21.00 -8.65 2.18
CA LYS A 374 20.35 -8.83 3.50
C LYS A 374 19.30 -7.77 3.82
N LEU A 375 19.41 -6.59 3.21
CA LEU A 375 18.48 -5.48 3.36
C LEU A 375 17.54 -5.36 2.16
N ALA A 376 17.68 -6.21 1.13
CA ALA A 376 16.85 -6.16 -0.05
C ALA A 376 15.39 -6.44 0.29
N VAL A 377 14.50 -5.69 -0.35
CA VAL A 377 13.07 -5.73 -0.10
C VAL A 377 12.36 -6.13 -1.41
N PRO A 378 12.17 -7.45 -1.67
CA PRO A 378 11.50 -7.93 -2.87
C PRO A 378 9.98 -7.85 -2.71
N HIS A 379 9.47 -6.66 -2.38
CA HIS A 379 8.05 -6.36 -2.22
C HIS A 379 7.83 -4.89 -2.59
N GLU A 380 6.81 -4.62 -3.40
CA GLU A 380 6.56 -3.30 -3.99
C GLU A 380 7.79 -2.69 -4.70
N MET A 381 8.50 -3.54 -5.45
CA MET A 381 9.72 -3.16 -6.13
C MET A 381 9.45 -2.07 -7.18
N PHE A 382 10.39 -1.14 -7.28
CA PHE A 382 10.38 -0.12 -8.32
C PHE A 382 10.48 -0.73 -9.70
N VAL A 383 9.70 -0.20 -10.65
CA VAL A 383 9.71 -0.62 -12.05
C VAL A 383 10.14 0.54 -12.94
N HIS A 384 11.08 0.25 -13.84
CA HIS A 384 11.52 1.16 -14.88
C HIS A 384 11.98 0.38 -16.09
N ASP A 385 11.60 0.83 -17.29
CA ASP A 385 11.97 0.22 -18.58
C ASP A 385 11.75 -1.31 -18.63
N GLY A 386 10.63 -1.76 -18.06
CA GLY A 386 10.25 -3.18 -18.03
C GLY A 386 11.09 -4.06 -17.10
N LEU A 387 11.83 -3.46 -16.16
CA LEU A 387 12.58 -4.16 -15.13
C LEU A 387 12.17 -3.69 -13.74
N ALA A 388 12.09 -4.62 -12.79
CA ALA A 388 11.92 -4.30 -11.38
C ALA A 388 13.26 -4.33 -10.62
N MET A 389 13.46 -3.50 -9.59
CA MET A 389 14.71 -3.51 -8.82
C MET A 389 14.55 -3.62 -7.31
N VAL A 390 15.61 -4.12 -6.65
CA VAL A 390 15.76 -4.14 -5.18
C VAL A 390 17.07 -3.53 -4.73
N SER A 391 17.11 -3.08 -3.47
CA SER A 391 18.31 -2.58 -2.79
C SER A 391 18.98 -1.47 -3.59
N ASN A 392 18.20 -0.42 -3.90
CA ASN A 392 18.61 0.72 -4.70
C ASN A 392 19.37 0.34 -6.00
N GLY A 393 18.77 -0.54 -6.81
CA GLY A 393 19.33 -0.95 -8.11
C GLY A 393 20.45 -1.99 -8.05
N THR A 394 20.74 -2.57 -6.89
CA THR A 394 21.76 -3.63 -6.75
C THR A 394 21.38 -4.86 -7.58
N VAL A 395 20.10 -5.22 -7.65
CA VAL A 395 19.61 -6.32 -8.51
C VAL A 395 18.38 -5.85 -9.27
N TRP A 396 18.36 -6.16 -10.57
CA TRP A 396 17.23 -5.93 -11.46
C TRP A 396 16.66 -7.27 -11.95
N PHE A 397 15.35 -7.30 -12.09
CA PHE A 397 14.55 -8.46 -12.45
C PHE A 397 13.74 -8.17 -13.71
N ASP A 398 13.82 -9.06 -14.69
CA ASP A 398 12.86 -9.14 -15.79
C ASP A 398 11.79 -10.19 -15.47
N ALA A 399 10.84 -10.41 -16.39
CA ALA A 399 9.77 -11.40 -16.26
C ALA A 399 10.23 -12.81 -15.83
N LYS A 400 11.48 -13.20 -16.11
CA LYS A 400 12.02 -14.55 -15.89
C LYS A 400 12.89 -14.65 -14.63
N GLY A 401 13.32 -13.54 -14.05
CA GLY A 401 14.14 -13.52 -12.82
C GLY A 401 15.23 -12.46 -12.85
N ALA A 402 16.22 -12.61 -11.95
CA ALA A 402 17.34 -11.68 -11.86
C ALA A 402 18.10 -11.63 -13.19
N THR A 403 18.21 -10.44 -13.77
CA THR A 403 18.77 -10.21 -15.11
C THR A 403 20.00 -9.30 -15.08
N SER A 404 20.14 -8.49 -14.03
CA SER A 404 21.34 -7.69 -13.79
C SER A 404 21.65 -7.61 -12.29
N ILE A 405 22.93 -7.67 -11.95
CA ILE A 405 23.47 -7.40 -10.62
C ILE A 405 24.51 -6.30 -10.78
N ASP A 406 24.26 -5.16 -10.13
CA ASP A 406 25.33 -4.18 -9.94
C ASP A 406 26.15 -4.58 -8.72
N THR A 407 27.48 -4.63 -8.87
CA THR A 407 28.39 -5.01 -7.79
C THR A 407 28.99 -3.74 -7.18
N PRO A 408 28.47 -3.26 -6.03
CA PRO A 408 28.93 -2.01 -5.46
C PRO A 408 30.39 -2.11 -5.01
N ASN A 409 31.11 -0.99 -5.07
CA ASN A 409 32.48 -0.90 -4.58
C ASN A 409 32.46 -0.52 -3.09
N CYS A 410 32.44 -1.52 -2.20
CA CYS A 410 32.36 -1.30 -0.74
C CYS A 410 33.62 -0.66 -0.10
N LYS A 411 34.58 -0.14 -0.87
CA LYS A 411 35.73 0.63 -0.35
C LYS A 411 35.38 2.05 0.11
N ARG A 412 34.12 2.49 0.03
CA ARG A 412 33.66 3.85 0.39
C ARG A 412 32.49 3.90 1.38
N VAL A 413 32.43 2.96 2.32
CA VAL A 413 31.52 3.11 3.47
C VAL A 413 32.41 3.00 4.71
N SER A 414 32.89 4.17 5.14
CA SER A 414 33.58 4.40 6.42
C SER A 414 32.74 5.36 7.23
#